data_AF-A0A943ZW22-F1
#
_entry.id   AF-A0A943ZW22-F1
#
_cell.length_a   1.000
_cell.length_b   1.000
_cell.length_c   1.000
_cell.angle_alpha   90.00
_cell.angle_beta   90.00
_cell.angle_gamma   90.00
#
_symmetry.space_group_name_H-M   'P 1'
#
loop_
_entity.id
_entity.type
_entity.pdbx_description
1 polymer ?
#
loop_
_entity_poly.entity_id
_entity_poly.type
_entity_poly.pdbx_seq_one_letter_code
_entity_poly.pdbx_strand_id
1 'polypeptide(L)'
;MTIEEVLSFEEMQIFDRKSINIEPKALAIPLVAFANADGGTIAVGISDKTRRIEGVDFEVQKYNELLRVPFDFCNPTIPVQIEKVPCVDYQGRKNHVLLIHIEPSPQVHTNQADEAYLRVGDKSKLLKFDERLQLTYDKGERYFEDKIVPDAGIDDINLDLVKNYIDKIGYSKTPLEYLKQNKGFIKEKDGCIQVSTAAILLFGRNPQNFFPRARIRFIKYEGTQEKFGTEMNVIKDVIFKGTILDMINNSIKYLDTQVKEKTYLGANGKFVTEEEYPKFVRQELIVNAVTHRAYSISGTDIQIKMFDNRIVVESPGKLPGLVKTDNMRYTHFSRNPKIAEFLKAYNFVKEYGEGVNRMCIELETVGLKEPEYYTNAFMLQATIYNGNKNSSGGNVAIDTEDVAIDTKNVAIDTEDVAIGNQKVTLKNLKLRLDEQNYLEATKQNILSIYDEIETNQIFGTKEISDILHFSSSGARRVLNKIIDTGVVTSVKGKGKGRYRFLNNEEIK
;
A
#
# COMPACT_ATOMS: atom_id res chain seq x y z
N MET A 1 -11.83 -18.44 -20.55
CA MET A 1 -10.36 -18.70 -20.61
C MET A 1 -10.10 -20.02 -21.32
N THR A 2 -8.97 -20.21 -22.02
CA THR A 2 -8.54 -21.55 -22.50
C THR A 2 -7.82 -22.33 -21.41
N ILE A 3 -7.68 -23.64 -21.58
CA ILE A 3 -6.98 -24.48 -20.60
C ILE A 3 -5.48 -24.16 -20.52
N GLU A 4 -4.84 -23.78 -21.64
CA GLU A 4 -3.44 -23.39 -21.66
C GLU A 4 -3.21 -22.11 -20.85
N GLU A 5 -4.11 -21.13 -20.97
CA GLU A 5 -4.07 -19.89 -20.19
C GLU A 5 -4.15 -20.21 -18.69
N VAL A 6 -5.14 -21.00 -18.28
CA VAL A 6 -5.35 -21.43 -16.88
C VAL A 6 -4.12 -22.15 -16.30
N LEU A 7 -3.39 -22.90 -17.12
CA LEU A 7 -2.15 -23.57 -16.70
C LEU A 7 -0.93 -22.63 -16.64
N SER A 8 -0.90 -21.57 -17.45
CA SER A 8 0.18 -20.58 -17.44
C SER A 8 0.11 -19.59 -16.28
N PHE A 9 -1.08 -19.33 -15.71
CA PHE A 9 -1.23 -18.38 -14.61
C PHE A 9 -0.45 -18.80 -13.36
N GLU A 10 0.29 -17.91 -12.74
CA GLU A 10 0.87 -18.20 -11.43
C GLU A 10 -0.18 -18.02 -10.33
N GLU A 11 -0.09 -18.83 -9.28
CA GLU A 11 -0.96 -18.65 -8.12
C GLU A 11 -0.52 -17.40 -7.37
N MET A 12 -1.41 -16.43 -7.31
CA MET A 12 -1.13 -15.10 -6.78
C MET A 12 -2.41 -14.55 -6.11
N GLN A 13 -2.47 -13.23 -5.97
CA GLN A 13 -3.54 -12.49 -5.29
C GLN A 13 -4.94 -12.77 -5.87
N ILE A 14 -5.07 -13.13 -7.15
CA ILE A 14 -6.35 -13.22 -7.86
C ILE A 14 -6.62 -14.60 -8.50
N PHE A 15 -5.73 -15.58 -8.32
CA PHE A 15 -5.85 -16.89 -8.95
C PHE A 15 -5.32 -18.00 -8.03
N ASP A 16 -6.04 -19.13 -7.99
CA ASP A 16 -5.72 -20.30 -7.17
C ASP A 16 -6.18 -21.58 -7.86
N ARG A 17 -5.47 -22.70 -7.70
CA ARG A 17 -5.86 -24.01 -8.26
C ARG A 17 -6.16 -24.98 -7.15
N LYS A 18 -7.19 -25.80 -7.35
CA LYS A 18 -7.57 -26.85 -6.41
C LYS A 18 -7.93 -28.15 -7.13
N SER A 19 -7.55 -29.26 -6.50
CA SER A 19 -7.94 -30.60 -6.94
C SER A 19 -9.46 -30.76 -6.85
N ILE A 20 -10.04 -31.60 -7.71
CA ILE A 20 -11.44 -32.02 -7.57
C ILE A 20 -11.70 -32.79 -6.26
N ASN A 21 -10.63 -33.34 -5.65
CA ASN A 21 -10.70 -34.05 -4.37
C ASN A 21 -10.59 -33.12 -3.16
N ILE A 22 -10.60 -31.80 -3.35
CA ILE A 22 -10.60 -30.87 -2.23
C ILE A 22 -11.85 -31.07 -1.36
N GLU A 23 -11.67 -31.10 -0.05
CA GLU A 23 -12.80 -31.16 0.86
C GLU A 23 -13.63 -29.87 0.79
N PRO A 24 -14.97 -29.94 0.86
CA PRO A 24 -15.85 -28.76 0.87
C PRO A 24 -15.42 -27.69 1.89
N LYS A 25 -15.00 -28.12 3.09
CA LYS A 25 -14.52 -27.23 4.15
C LYS A 25 -13.23 -26.51 3.77
N ALA A 26 -12.32 -27.21 3.08
CA ALA A 26 -11.06 -26.66 2.63
C ALA A 26 -11.24 -25.71 1.44
N LEU A 27 -12.22 -25.95 0.56
CA LEU A 27 -12.57 -25.05 -0.54
C LEU A 27 -13.22 -23.74 -0.04
N ALA A 28 -13.95 -23.79 1.08
CA ALA A 28 -14.54 -22.58 1.68
C ALA A 28 -13.49 -21.53 2.08
N ILE A 29 -12.29 -21.95 2.49
CA ILE A 29 -11.19 -21.05 2.91
C ILE A 29 -10.79 -20.08 1.79
N PRO A 30 -10.34 -20.53 0.60
CA PRO A 30 -10.00 -19.60 -0.48
C PRO A 30 -11.22 -18.82 -0.97
N LEU A 31 -12.42 -19.41 -1.03
CA LEU A 31 -13.65 -18.66 -1.39
C LEU A 31 -13.86 -17.44 -0.48
N VAL A 32 -13.81 -17.66 0.84
CA VAL A 32 -13.90 -16.59 1.84
C VAL A 32 -12.76 -15.59 1.69
N ALA A 33 -11.52 -16.07 1.50
CA ALA A 33 -10.36 -15.22 1.37
C ALA A 33 -10.42 -14.27 0.16
N PHE A 34 -10.83 -14.78 -1.00
CA PHE A 34 -11.02 -14.00 -2.22
C PHE A 34 -12.16 -12.99 -2.09
N ALA A 35 -13.33 -13.42 -1.59
CA ALA A 35 -14.46 -12.51 -1.36
C ALA A 35 -14.12 -11.40 -0.35
N ASN A 36 -13.27 -11.69 0.63
CA ASN A 36 -12.81 -10.73 1.61
C ASN A 36 -11.75 -9.76 1.05
N ALA A 37 -11.00 -10.16 0.03
CA ALA A 37 -9.96 -9.37 -0.62
C ALA A 37 -10.50 -8.59 -1.85
N ASP A 38 -9.88 -8.80 -3.01
CA ASP A 38 -10.16 -8.12 -4.28
C ASP A 38 -10.92 -9.03 -5.27
N GLY A 39 -11.44 -10.16 -4.80
CA GLY A 39 -11.99 -11.21 -5.66
C GLY A 39 -10.89 -12.02 -6.35
N GLY A 40 -11.29 -12.91 -7.26
CA GLY A 40 -10.38 -13.78 -7.98
C GLY A 40 -11.08 -14.98 -8.62
N THR A 41 -10.27 -15.88 -9.19
CA THR A 41 -10.75 -17.11 -9.82
C THR A 41 -10.09 -18.34 -9.21
N ILE A 42 -10.90 -19.31 -8.80
CA ILE A 42 -10.42 -20.63 -8.35
C ILE A 42 -10.64 -21.64 -9.48
N ALA A 43 -9.58 -22.27 -9.97
CA ALA A 43 -9.65 -23.35 -10.94
C ALA A 43 -9.69 -24.72 -10.24
N VAL A 44 -10.84 -25.37 -10.26
CA VAL A 44 -11.09 -26.69 -9.66
C VAL A 44 -10.98 -27.79 -10.70
N GLY A 45 -10.23 -28.85 -10.37
CA GLY A 45 -9.90 -29.96 -11.26
C GLY A 45 -8.45 -29.93 -11.75
N ILE A 46 -7.58 -29.14 -11.09
CA ILE A 46 -6.14 -29.11 -11.32
C ILE A 46 -5.43 -29.36 -9.99
N SER A 47 -4.56 -30.36 -9.94
CA SER A 47 -3.75 -30.65 -8.76
C SER A 47 -2.78 -29.51 -8.46
N ASP A 48 -2.86 -28.97 -7.25
CA ASP A 48 -2.04 -27.87 -6.74
C ASP A 48 -0.53 -28.20 -6.84
N LYS A 49 -0.12 -29.38 -6.33
CA LYS A 49 1.29 -29.80 -6.28
C LYS A 49 1.91 -30.18 -7.63
N THR A 50 1.13 -30.80 -8.51
CA THR A 50 1.65 -31.41 -9.73
C THR A 50 1.21 -30.72 -11.01
N ARG A 51 0.37 -29.67 -10.89
CA ARG A 51 -0.31 -28.97 -12.01
C ARG A 51 -1.01 -29.92 -12.99
N ARG A 52 -1.37 -31.12 -12.52
CA ARG A 52 -1.99 -32.17 -13.32
C ARG A 52 -3.48 -31.89 -13.48
N ILE A 53 -3.98 -31.89 -14.71
CA ILE A 53 -5.42 -31.77 -15.00
C ILE A 53 -6.11 -33.07 -14.60
N GLU A 54 -6.98 -33.01 -13.60
CA GLU A 54 -7.83 -34.12 -13.14
C GLU A 54 -9.22 -34.05 -13.77
N GLY A 55 -9.70 -32.82 -14.00
CA GLY A 55 -11.03 -32.52 -14.51
C GLY A 55 -12.15 -32.86 -13.54
N VAL A 56 -13.39 -32.49 -13.88
CA VAL A 56 -14.54 -32.55 -12.96
C VAL A 56 -15.69 -33.47 -13.43
N ASP A 57 -15.77 -33.81 -14.72
CA ASP A 57 -16.97 -34.43 -15.31
C ASP A 57 -17.23 -35.87 -14.81
N PHE A 58 -16.16 -36.63 -14.52
CA PHE A 58 -16.27 -38.02 -14.07
C PHE A 58 -16.48 -38.17 -12.56
N GLU A 59 -16.44 -37.06 -11.80
CA GLU A 59 -16.61 -37.03 -10.34
C GLU A 59 -17.91 -36.28 -9.97
N VAL A 60 -19.04 -36.71 -10.55
CA VAL A 60 -20.34 -36.00 -10.49
C VAL A 60 -20.79 -35.68 -9.07
N GLN A 61 -20.57 -36.59 -8.11
CA GLN A 61 -20.94 -36.35 -6.71
C GLN A 61 -20.13 -35.20 -6.11
N LYS A 62 -18.80 -35.26 -6.20
CA LYS A 62 -17.92 -34.20 -5.71
C LYS A 62 -18.17 -32.88 -6.41
N TYR A 63 -18.37 -32.91 -7.73
CA TYR A 63 -18.72 -31.73 -8.50
C TYR A 63 -19.94 -31.01 -7.91
N ASN A 64 -21.03 -31.73 -7.65
CA ASN A 64 -22.23 -31.15 -7.04
C ASN A 64 -22.00 -30.67 -5.60
N GLU A 65 -21.18 -31.37 -4.81
CA GLU A 65 -20.80 -30.93 -3.46
C GLU A 65 -20.01 -29.61 -3.51
N LEU A 66 -19.05 -29.46 -4.43
CA LEU A 66 -18.25 -28.24 -4.57
C LEU A 66 -19.08 -27.04 -5.04
N LEU A 67 -20.08 -27.25 -5.91
CA LEU A 67 -21.02 -26.20 -6.32
C LEU A 67 -21.82 -25.62 -5.16
N ARG A 68 -22.07 -26.43 -4.13
CA ARG A 68 -22.84 -26.02 -2.95
C ARG A 68 -22.00 -25.31 -1.89
N VAL A 69 -20.66 -25.36 -1.99
CA VAL A 69 -19.75 -24.80 -0.97
C VAL A 69 -20.04 -23.33 -0.64
N PRO A 70 -20.24 -22.42 -1.61
CA PRO A 70 -20.52 -21.01 -1.31
C PRO A 70 -21.80 -20.79 -0.49
N PHE A 71 -22.73 -21.74 -0.53
CA PHE A 71 -24.01 -21.68 0.19
C PHE A 71 -23.94 -22.39 1.55
N ASP A 72 -23.39 -23.59 1.58
CA ASP A 72 -23.43 -24.47 2.76
C ASP A 72 -22.29 -24.17 3.75
N PHE A 73 -21.17 -23.62 3.28
CA PHE A 73 -19.94 -23.50 4.08
C PHE A 73 -19.43 -22.06 4.25
N CYS A 74 -20.09 -21.08 3.63
CA CYS A 74 -19.72 -19.66 3.73
C CYS A 74 -20.87 -18.84 4.33
N ASN A 75 -20.54 -17.96 5.28
CA ASN A 75 -21.50 -17.09 5.95
C ASN A 75 -20.99 -15.63 6.01
N PRO A 76 -21.72 -14.65 5.45
CA PRO A 76 -22.87 -14.81 4.57
C PRO A 76 -22.53 -15.61 3.31
N THR A 77 -23.55 -16.06 2.56
CA THR A 77 -23.33 -16.76 1.27
C THR A 77 -22.52 -15.89 0.31
N ILE A 78 -21.55 -16.50 -0.39
CA ILE A 78 -20.72 -15.82 -1.38
C ILE A 78 -21.34 -16.04 -2.77
N PRO A 79 -21.76 -14.99 -3.48
CA PRO A 79 -22.18 -15.13 -4.87
C PRO A 79 -20.97 -15.45 -5.74
N VAL A 80 -21.07 -16.50 -6.56
CA VAL A 80 -20.01 -16.91 -7.49
C VAL A 80 -20.56 -17.08 -8.90
N GLN A 81 -19.74 -16.78 -9.90
CA GLN A 81 -20.00 -17.15 -11.28
C GLN A 81 -19.16 -18.38 -11.64
N ILE A 82 -19.73 -19.28 -12.42
CA ILE A 82 -19.12 -20.57 -12.72
C ILE A 82 -18.96 -20.71 -14.24
N GLU A 83 -17.73 -20.96 -14.68
CA GLU A 83 -17.38 -21.26 -16.07
C GLU A 83 -16.80 -22.69 -16.15
N LYS A 84 -17.18 -23.45 -17.18
CA LYS A 84 -16.55 -24.74 -17.49
C LYS A 84 -15.62 -24.57 -18.68
N VAL A 85 -14.35 -24.91 -18.50
CA VAL A 85 -13.34 -24.84 -19.56
C VAL A 85 -13.02 -26.25 -20.07
N PRO A 86 -13.17 -26.53 -21.38
CA PRO A 86 -12.88 -27.85 -21.94
C PRO A 86 -11.38 -28.18 -21.83
N CYS A 87 -11.07 -29.42 -21.51
CA CYS A 87 -9.70 -29.91 -21.35
C CYS A 87 -9.58 -31.42 -21.67
N VAL A 88 -8.35 -31.91 -21.68
CA VAL A 88 -8.04 -33.35 -21.68
C VAL A 88 -7.41 -33.67 -20.33
N ASP A 89 -7.98 -34.62 -19.58
CA ASP A 89 -7.45 -35.01 -18.28
C ASP A 89 -6.17 -35.85 -18.40
N TYR A 90 -5.51 -36.12 -17.27
CA TYR A 90 -4.29 -36.93 -17.23
C TYR A 90 -4.47 -38.38 -17.70
N GLN A 91 -5.70 -38.84 -17.88
CA GLN A 91 -6.03 -40.16 -18.43
C GLN A 91 -6.32 -40.10 -19.94
N GLY A 92 -6.18 -38.93 -20.58
CA GLY A 92 -6.42 -38.73 -22.01
C GLY A 92 -7.90 -38.60 -22.37
N ARG A 93 -8.79 -38.37 -21.39
CA ARG A 93 -10.24 -38.25 -21.63
C ARG A 93 -10.64 -36.79 -21.79
N LYS A 94 -11.61 -36.53 -22.68
CA LYS A 94 -12.26 -35.21 -22.77
C LYS A 94 -12.99 -34.94 -21.46
N ASN A 95 -12.71 -33.79 -20.86
CA ASN A 95 -13.18 -33.40 -19.54
C ASN A 95 -13.29 -31.88 -19.45
N HIS A 96 -13.68 -31.33 -18.30
CA HIS A 96 -13.68 -29.89 -18.05
C HIS A 96 -12.96 -29.56 -16.74
N VAL A 97 -12.38 -28.35 -16.67
CA VAL A 97 -11.97 -27.68 -15.43
C VAL A 97 -13.06 -26.68 -15.07
N LEU A 98 -13.36 -26.56 -13.78
CA LEU A 98 -14.36 -25.65 -13.26
C LEU A 98 -13.68 -24.37 -12.77
N LEU A 99 -13.99 -23.23 -13.38
CA LEU A 99 -13.57 -21.92 -12.89
C LEU A 99 -14.69 -21.33 -12.03
N ILE A 100 -14.34 -20.97 -10.80
CA ILE A 100 -15.23 -20.28 -9.87
C ILE A 100 -14.72 -18.85 -9.74
N HIS A 101 -15.45 -17.91 -10.33
CA HIS A 101 -15.16 -16.48 -10.27
C HIS A 101 -15.86 -15.86 -9.07
N ILE A 102 -15.10 -15.14 -8.27
CA ILE A 102 -15.52 -14.54 -7.01
C ILE A 102 -15.27 -13.04 -7.11
N GLU A 103 -16.31 -12.25 -6.92
CA GLU A 103 -16.19 -10.80 -6.85
C GLU A 103 -15.82 -10.35 -5.43
N PRO A 104 -15.09 -9.24 -5.26
CA PRO A 104 -14.88 -8.65 -3.95
C PRO A 104 -16.22 -8.25 -3.30
N SER A 105 -16.39 -8.63 -2.04
CA SER A 105 -17.66 -8.47 -1.32
C SER A 105 -17.75 -7.23 -0.41
N PRO A 106 -18.95 -6.64 -0.23
CA PRO A 106 -19.22 -5.58 0.74
C PRO A 106 -19.23 -5.95 2.21
N GLN A 107 -19.27 -7.24 2.51
CA GLN A 107 -19.34 -7.72 3.88
C GLN A 107 -18.21 -8.69 4.13
N VAL A 108 -17.84 -8.84 5.41
CA VAL A 108 -16.88 -9.87 5.79
C VAL A 108 -17.60 -11.21 5.74
N HIS A 109 -17.04 -12.12 4.95
CA HIS A 109 -17.44 -13.51 4.91
C HIS A 109 -16.58 -14.34 5.87
N THR A 110 -17.17 -15.40 6.37
CA THR A 110 -16.54 -16.41 7.23
C THR A 110 -16.88 -17.79 6.72
N ASN A 111 -16.10 -18.80 7.14
CA ASN A 111 -16.49 -20.18 6.94
C ASN A 111 -17.54 -20.61 8.00
N GLN A 112 -17.98 -21.87 7.95
CA GLN A 112 -18.91 -22.46 8.93
C GLN A 112 -18.41 -22.43 10.41
N ALA A 113 -17.11 -22.24 10.63
CA ALA A 113 -16.49 -22.16 11.95
C ALA A 113 -16.36 -20.70 12.44
N ASP A 114 -16.98 -19.75 11.74
CA ASP A 114 -16.89 -18.30 11.99
C ASP A 114 -15.46 -17.74 11.86
N GLU A 115 -14.62 -18.38 11.04
CA GLU A 115 -13.26 -17.93 10.75
C GLU A 115 -13.24 -17.06 9.49
N ALA A 116 -12.64 -15.87 9.60
CA ALA A 116 -12.45 -14.94 8.49
C ALA A 116 -11.05 -15.10 7.90
N TYR A 117 -10.98 -15.28 6.59
CA TYR A 117 -9.71 -15.34 5.85
C TYR A 117 -9.60 -14.15 4.90
N LEU A 118 -8.37 -13.75 4.57
CA LEU A 118 -8.07 -12.71 3.59
C LEU A 118 -6.95 -13.18 2.66
N ARG A 119 -7.15 -13.00 1.35
CA ARG A 119 -6.14 -13.36 0.34
C ARG A 119 -4.98 -12.35 0.38
N VAL A 120 -3.77 -12.86 0.57
CA VAL A 120 -2.51 -12.09 0.56
C VAL A 120 -1.47 -12.89 -0.21
N GLY A 121 -1.12 -12.42 -1.41
CA GLY A 121 -0.29 -13.16 -2.34
C GLY A 121 -0.95 -14.48 -2.73
N ASP A 122 -0.19 -15.57 -2.61
CA ASP A 122 -0.61 -16.94 -2.90
C ASP A 122 -1.34 -17.64 -1.72
N LYS A 123 -1.53 -16.94 -0.58
CA LYS A 123 -2.05 -17.56 0.66
C LYS A 123 -3.34 -16.93 1.16
N SER A 124 -4.18 -17.77 1.75
CA SER A 124 -5.38 -17.37 2.49
C SER A 124 -5.04 -17.23 3.97
N LYS A 125 -4.79 -16.01 4.43
CA LYS A 125 -4.38 -15.73 5.80
C LYS A 125 -5.60 -15.68 6.73
N LEU A 126 -5.57 -16.46 7.81
CA LEU A 126 -6.57 -16.36 8.89
C LEU A 126 -6.42 -15.02 9.61
N LEU A 127 -7.54 -14.32 9.79
CA LEU A 127 -7.59 -13.05 10.50
C LEU A 127 -7.88 -13.26 11.98
N LYS A 128 -7.14 -12.57 12.83
CA LYS A 128 -7.45 -12.45 14.27
C LYS A 128 -8.66 -11.54 14.47
N PHE A 129 -9.22 -11.53 15.69
CA PHE A 129 -10.38 -10.71 16.04
C PHE A 129 -10.21 -9.23 15.64
N ASP A 130 -9.11 -8.59 16.02
CA ASP A 130 -8.86 -7.18 15.70
C ASP A 130 -8.72 -6.93 14.20
N GLU A 131 -8.06 -7.85 13.47
CA GLU A 131 -7.92 -7.77 12.00
C GLU A 131 -9.27 -7.97 11.30
N ARG A 132 -10.10 -8.92 11.77
CA ARG A 132 -11.48 -9.14 11.28
C ARG A 132 -12.36 -7.93 11.56
N LEU A 133 -12.24 -7.34 12.76
CA LEU A 133 -13.02 -6.17 13.15
C LEU A 133 -12.61 -4.96 12.29
N GLN A 134 -11.31 -4.75 12.08
CA GLN A 134 -10.80 -3.71 11.18
C GLN A 134 -11.27 -3.94 9.74
N LEU A 135 -11.20 -5.17 9.22
CA LEU A 135 -11.72 -5.49 7.89
C LEU A 135 -13.23 -5.25 7.78
N THR A 136 -13.98 -5.52 8.85
CA THR A 136 -15.43 -5.27 8.91
C THR A 136 -15.72 -3.78 8.83
N TYR A 137 -14.99 -2.96 9.59
CA TYR A 137 -15.07 -1.51 9.48
C TYR A 137 -14.66 -1.04 8.09
N ASP A 138 -13.53 -1.52 7.57
CA ASP A 138 -13.03 -1.14 6.26
C ASP A 138 -14.03 -1.50 5.15
N LYS A 139 -14.66 -2.68 5.20
CA LYS A 139 -15.71 -3.08 4.24
C LYS A 139 -16.99 -2.24 4.40
N GLY A 140 -17.39 -1.95 5.63
CA GLY A 140 -18.50 -1.02 5.91
C GLY A 140 -18.23 0.42 5.45
N GLU A 141 -16.94 0.83 5.43
CA GLU A 141 -16.46 2.09 4.85
C GLU A 141 -16.28 2.01 3.32
N ARG A 142 -15.89 0.86 2.76
CA ARG A 142 -15.60 0.64 1.31
C ARG A 142 -16.82 0.89 0.43
N TYR A 143 -18.02 0.76 0.99
CA TYR A 143 -19.28 1.05 0.28
C TYR A 143 -19.87 2.40 0.68
N PHE A 144 -19.14 3.28 1.37
CA PHE A 144 -19.63 4.63 1.60
C PHE A 144 -19.88 5.35 0.27
N GLU A 145 -19.02 5.16 -0.72
CA GLU A 145 -19.21 5.72 -2.06
C GLU A 145 -20.45 5.13 -2.78
N ASP A 146 -20.92 3.94 -2.39
CA ASP A 146 -22.14 3.28 -2.85
C ASP A 146 -23.39 3.63 -2.04
N LYS A 147 -23.25 4.25 -0.86
CA LYS A 147 -24.40 4.60 -0.03
C LYS A 147 -25.27 5.63 -0.72
N ILE A 148 -26.57 5.39 -0.66
CA ILE A 148 -27.59 6.32 -1.11
C ILE A 148 -27.55 7.54 -0.20
N VAL A 149 -27.50 8.72 -0.81
CA VAL A 149 -27.55 9.99 -0.09
C VAL A 149 -29.02 10.35 0.10
N PRO A 150 -29.51 10.47 1.35
CA PRO A 150 -30.86 10.94 1.60
C PRO A 150 -31.07 12.32 0.99
N ASP A 151 -32.27 12.56 0.48
CA ASP A 151 -32.71 13.84 -0.11
C ASP A 151 -31.94 14.31 -1.36
N ALA A 152 -31.00 13.52 -1.87
CA ALA A 152 -30.30 13.80 -3.12
C ALA A 152 -31.10 13.32 -4.33
N GLY A 153 -31.38 14.23 -5.25
CA GLY A 153 -32.08 13.96 -6.51
C GLY A 153 -31.17 14.04 -7.74
N ILE A 154 -31.73 13.76 -8.92
CA ILE A 154 -31.01 13.95 -10.19
C ILE A 154 -30.63 15.42 -10.42
N ASP A 155 -31.43 16.36 -9.92
CA ASP A 155 -31.20 17.80 -10.08
C ASP A 155 -29.94 18.28 -9.35
N ASP A 156 -29.51 17.55 -8.32
CA ASP A 156 -28.26 17.80 -7.60
C ASP A 156 -27.02 17.37 -8.40
N ILE A 157 -27.20 16.60 -9.47
CA ILE A 157 -26.12 16.17 -10.36
C ILE A 157 -25.97 17.17 -11.52
N ASN A 158 -24.72 17.55 -11.78
CA ASN A 158 -24.35 18.32 -12.94
C ASN A 158 -24.06 17.39 -14.12
N LEU A 159 -25.03 17.26 -15.03
CA LEU A 159 -24.91 16.40 -16.22
C LEU A 159 -23.80 16.83 -17.19
N ASP A 160 -23.37 18.10 -17.18
CA ASP A 160 -22.24 18.55 -18.00
C ASP A 160 -20.91 17.97 -17.50
N LEU A 161 -20.76 17.82 -16.18
CA LEU A 161 -19.58 17.15 -15.60
C LEU A 161 -19.56 15.66 -15.94
N VAL A 162 -20.74 15.02 -15.91
CA VAL A 162 -20.88 13.63 -16.35
C VAL A 162 -20.55 13.50 -17.84
N LYS A 163 -21.03 14.44 -18.67
CA LYS A 163 -20.71 14.49 -20.10
C LYS A 163 -19.20 14.55 -20.34
N ASN A 164 -18.51 15.48 -19.67
CA ASN A 164 -17.05 15.61 -19.78
C ASN A 164 -16.32 14.31 -19.42
N TYR A 165 -16.83 13.57 -18.43
CA TYR A 165 -16.24 12.30 -18.03
C TYR A 165 -16.51 11.18 -19.04
N ILE A 166 -17.75 11.02 -19.51
CA ILE A 166 -18.10 9.98 -20.49
C ILE A 166 -17.36 10.17 -21.82
N ASP A 167 -17.18 11.43 -22.26
CA ASP A 167 -16.41 11.77 -23.45
C ASP A 167 -14.94 11.33 -23.29
N LYS A 168 -14.40 11.47 -22.07
CA LYS A 168 -13.00 11.11 -21.75
C LYS A 168 -12.75 9.61 -21.72
N ILE A 169 -13.73 8.82 -21.29
CA ILE A 169 -13.66 7.35 -21.29
C ILE A 169 -14.20 6.72 -22.58
N GLY A 170 -14.66 7.53 -23.54
CA GLY A 170 -15.19 7.06 -24.83
C GLY A 170 -16.55 6.34 -24.71
N TYR A 171 -17.38 6.69 -23.73
CA TYR A 171 -18.71 6.10 -23.56
C TYR A 171 -19.72 6.78 -24.48
N SER A 172 -20.46 5.97 -25.25
CA SER A 172 -21.24 6.43 -26.40
C SER A 172 -22.68 6.86 -26.09
N LYS A 173 -23.21 6.53 -24.91
CA LYS A 173 -24.61 6.85 -24.54
C LYS A 173 -24.71 8.17 -23.77
N THR A 174 -25.93 8.57 -23.43
CA THR A 174 -26.17 9.84 -22.72
C THR A 174 -25.63 9.84 -21.28
N PRO A 175 -25.35 11.01 -20.69
CA PRO A 175 -24.94 11.14 -19.28
C PRO A 175 -25.91 10.46 -18.30
N LEU A 176 -27.22 10.58 -18.51
CA LEU A 176 -28.22 9.97 -17.64
C LEU A 176 -28.19 8.45 -17.72
N GLU A 177 -28.05 7.89 -18.92
CA GLU A 177 -27.91 6.45 -19.11
C GLU A 177 -26.62 5.94 -18.47
N TYR A 178 -25.53 6.70 -18.55
CA TYR A 178 -24.29 6.35 -17.87
C TYR A 178 -24.52 6.19 -16.36
N LEU A 179 -25.12 7.19 -15.71
CA LEU A 179 -25.40 7.17 -14.27
C LEU A 179 -26.32 6.01 -13.84
N LYS A 180 -27.33 5.69 -14.66
CA LYS A 180 -28.28 4.58 -14.36
C LYS A 180 -27.68 3.20 -14.60
N GLN A 181 -26.86 3.03 -15.63
CA GLN A 181 -26.41 1.71 -16.08
C GLN A 181 -25.05 1.31 -15.49
N ASN A 182 -24.25 2.28 -15.02
CA ASN A 182 -22.87 2.04 -14.63
C ASN A 182 -22.64 2.33 -13.16
N LYS A 183 -21.88 1.42 -12.52
CA LYS A 183 -21.29 1.60 -11.19
C LYS A 183 -22.31 1.97 -10.10
N GLY A 184 -23.61 1.76 -10.32
CA GLY A 184 -24.67 2.07 -9.37
C GLY A 184 -24.71 3.54 -8.95
N PHE A 185 -24.32 4.49 -9.82
CA PHE A 185 -24.35 5.92 -9.47
C PHE A 185 -25.77 6.39 -9.15
N ILE A 186 -26.74 5.90 -9.93
CA ILE A 186 -28.17 6.06 -9.72
C ILE A 186 -28.84 4.68 -9.70
N LYS A 187 -29.72 4.47 -8.73
CA LYS A 187 -30.62 3.32 -8.68
C LYS A 187 -32.06 3.81 -8.67
N GLU A 188 -32.92 3.11 -9.40
CA GLU A 188 -34.35 3.39 -9.41
C GLU A 188 -35.05 2.28 -8.62
N LYS A 189 -35.69 2.66 -7.51
CA LYS A 189 -36.41 1.72 -6.64
C LYS A 189 -37.75 2.32 -6.25
N ASP A 190 -38.82 1.56 -6.45
CA ASP A 190 -40.19 1.96 -6.09
C ASP A 190 -40.63 3.32 -6.69
N GLY A 191 -40.12 3.66 -7.88
CA GLY A 191 -40.40 4.94 -8.55
C GLY A 191 -39.59 6.14 -8.03
N CYS A 192 -38.70 5.93 -7.04
CA CYS A 192 -37.79 6.95 -6.53
C CYS A 192 -36.39 6.77 -7.11
N ILE A 193 -35.81 7.87 -7.58
CA ILE A 193 -34.41 7.95 -8.00
C ILE A 193 -33.55 8.08 -6.73
N GLN A 194 -32.58 7.19 -6.58
CA GLN A 194 -31.65 7.16 -5.46
C GLN A 194 -30.24 7.44 -5.99
N VAL A 195 -29.60 8.47 -5.46
CA VAL A 195 -28.27 8.91 -5.89
C VAL A 195 -27.22 8.45 -4.89
N SER A 196 -26.13 7.86 -5.39
CA SER A 196 -25.01 7.41 -4.56
C SER A 196 -24.11 8.57 -4.10
N THR A 197 -23.37 8.34 -3.02
CA THR A 197 -22.37 9.27 -2.51
C THR A 197 -21.29 9.58 -3.55
N ALA A 198 -20.81 8.58 -4.29
CA ALA A 198 -19.83 8.78 -5.37
C ALA A 198 -20.37 9.75 -6.43
N ALA A 199 -21.64 9.60 -6.83
CA ALA A 199 -22.25 10.47 -7.83
C ALA A 199 -22.26 11.93 -7.37
N ILE A 200 -22.61 12.19 -6.11
CA ILE A 200 -22.59 13.54 -5.54
C ILE A 200 -21.16 14.08 -5.43
N LEU A 201 -20.19 13.30 -4.95
CA LEU A 201 -18.81 13.78 -4.79
C LEU A 201 -18.10 14.05 -6.13
N LEU A 202 -18.41 13.26 -7.17
CA LEU A 202 -17.77 13.38 -8.49
C LEU A 202 -18.49 14.36 -9.41
N PHE A 203 -19.83 14.41 -9.36
CA PHE A 203 -20.65 15.12 -10.33
C PHE A 203 -21.68 16.07 -9.71
N GLY A 204 -21.73 16.20 -8.39
CA GLY A 204 -22.71 17.04 -7.72
C GLY A 204 -22.49 18.53 -7.99
N ARG A 205 -23.57 19.30 -8.10
CA ARG A 205 -23.53 20.76 -8.21
C ARG A 205 -22.95 21.42 -6.97
N ASN A 206 -23.35 20.93 -5.79
CA ASN A 206 -22.89 21.41 -4.49
C ASN A 206 -22.70 20.24 -3.51
N PRO A 207 -21.63 19.43 -3.65
CA PRO A 207 -21.45 18.22 -2.85
C PRO A 207 -21.43 18.50 -1.33
N GLN A 208 -20.96 19.67 -0.93
CA GLN A 208 -20.86 20.07 0.48
C GLN A 208 -22.22 20.38 1.13
N ASN A 209 -23.34 20.45 0.39
CA ASN A 209 -24.67 20.48 1.01
C ASN A 209 -24.98 19.15 1.71
N PHE A 210 -24.56 18.03 1.12
CA PHE A 210 -24.73 16.69 1.66
C PHE A 210 -23.56 16.28 2.56
N PHE A 211 -22.35 16.75 2.22
CA PHE A 211 -21.12 16.42 2.93
C PHE A 211 -20.34 17.68 3.34
N PRO A 212 -20.76 18.42 4.38
CA PRO A 212 -20.20 19.74 4.72
C PRO A 212 -18.69 19.77 4.97
N ARG A 213 -18.11 18.65 5.41
CA ARG A 213 -16.67 18.49 5.67
C ARG A 213 -15.92 17.67 4.62
N ALA A 214 -16.58 17.22 3.55
CA ALA A 214 -15.89 16.67 2.38
C ALA A 214 -15.29 17.81 1.55
N ARG A 215 -14.25 18.45 2.09
CA ARG A 215 -13.57 19.63 1.54
C ARG A 215 -12.09 19.57 1.89
N ILE A 216 -11.30 20.41 1.23
CA ILE A 216 -9.87 20.60 1.54
C ILE A 216 -9.70 21.97 2.18
N ARG A 217 -8.99 22.04 3.31
CA ARG A 217 -8.61 23.30 3.97
C ARG A 217 -7.10 23.44 3.94
N PHE A 218 -6.60 24.52 3.34
CA PHE A 218 -5.20 24.88 3.38
C PHE A 218 -4.95 25.90 4.49
N ILE A 219 -3.94 25.66 5.32
CA ILE A 219 -3.55 26.54 6.41
C ILE A 219 -2.05 26.77 6.32
N LYS A 220 -1.62 28.03 6.30
CA LYS A 220 -0.20 28.38 6.38
C LYS A 220 0.11 28.99 7.73
N TYR A 221 1.14 28.47 8.38
CA TYR A 221 1.65 28.94 9.64
C TYR A 221 2.99 29.65 9.44
N GLU A 222 3.22 30.72 10.19
CA GLU A 222 4.53 31.34 10.33
C GLU A 222 5.36 30.58 11.37
N GLY A 223 6.56 30.13 11.02
CA GLY A 223 7.38 29.26 11.86
C GLY A 223 7.14 27.76 11.62
N THR A 224 7.65 26.94 12.54
CA THR A 224 7.68 25.47 12.41
C THR A 224 6.69 24.74 13.32
N GLN A 225 5.92 25.45 14.15
CA GLN A 225 4.98 24.86 15.11
C GLN A 225 3.62 25.56 15.04
N GLU A 226 2.55 24.84 15.39
CA GLU A 226 1.22 25.45 15.55
C GLU A 226 1.17 26.19 16.89
N LYS A 227 0.82 27.48 16.87
CA LYS A 227 0.61 28.28 18.07
C LYS A 227 -0.86 28.68 18.20
N PHE A 228 -1.32 28.89 19.43
CA PHE A 228 -2.73 29.12 19.76
C PHE A 228 -2.92 30.38 20.60
N GLY A 229 -4.17 30.84 20.70
CA GLY A 229 -4.53 31.99 21.53
C GLY A 229 -3.89 33.29 21.05
N THR A 230 -3.25 34.03 21.95
CA THR A 230 -2.59 35.31 21.65
C THR A 230 -1.35 35.15 20.77
N GLU A 231 -0.80 33.94 20.65
CA GLU A 231 0.38 33.66 19.82
C GLU A 231 0.02 33.02 18.47
N MET A 232 -1.25 33.03 18.08
CA MET A 232 -1.74 32.41 16.84
C MET A 232 -0.93 32.91 15.63
N ASN A 233 -0.31 31.95 14.93
CA ASN A 233 0.63 32.21 13.83
C ASN A 233 0.07 31.78 12.47
N VAL A 234 -1.26 31.70 12.33
CA VAL A 234 -1.92 31.41 11.06
C VAL A 234 -1.88 32.66 10.19
N ILE A 235 -1.22 32.58 9.03
CA ILE A 235 -1.12 33.69 8.08
C ILE A 235 -2.04 33.52 6.86
N LYS A 236 -2.48 32.29 6.57
CA LYS A 236 -3.46 32.01 5.50
C LYS A 236 -4.36 30.84 5.90
N ASP A 237 -5.63 30.94 5.56
CA ASP A 237 -6.63 29.89 5.74
C ASP A 237 -7.60 29.93 4.55
N VAL A 238 -7.57 28.88 3.72
CA VAL A 238 -8.34 28.81 2.48
C VAL A 238 -9.08 27.48 2.40
N ILE A 239 -10.36 27.51 2.03
CA ILE A 239 -11.20 26.32 1.92
C ILE A 239 -11.57 26.10 0.45
N PHE A 240 -11.26 24.91 -0.05
CA PHE A 240 -11.65 24.44 -1.39
C PHE A 240 -12.88 23.53 -1.28
N LYS A 241 -13.94 23.89 -2.00
CA LYS A 241 -15.21 23.17 -2.11
C LYS A 241 -15.47 22.82 -3.58
N GLY A 242 -16.56 22.09 -3.84
CA GLY A 242 -16.93 21.59 -5.16
C GLY A 242 -16.76 20.09 -5.27
N THR A 243 -16.68 19.60 -6.49
CA THR A 243 -16.42 18.18 -6.78
C THR A 243 -15.01 17.78 -6.39
N ILE A 244 -14.75 16.47 -6.35
CA ILE A 244 -13.39 15.93 -6.15
C ILE A 244 -12.38 16.54 -7.12
N LEU A 245 -12.76 16.70 -8.39
CA LEU A 245 -11.90 17.28 -9.42
C LEU A 245 -11.62 18.77 -9.15
N ASP A 246 -12.64 19.53 -8.76
CA ASP A 246 -12.49 20.96 -8.41
C ASP A 246 -11.55 21.13 -7.22
N MET A 247 -11.75 20.32 -6.17
CA MET A 247 -10.95 20.40 -4.95
C MET A 247 -9.47 20.08 -5.22
N ILE A 248 -9.17 19.03 -5.97
CA ILE A 248 -7.79 18.66 -6.35
C ILE A 248 -7.15 19.79 -7.16
N ASN A 249 -7.78 20.21 -8.26
CA ASN A 249 -7.21 21.23 -9.15
C ASN A 249 -6.97 22.56 -8.45
N ASN A 250 -7.96 23.05 -7.71
CA ASN A 250 -7.87 24.36 -7.05
C ASN A 250 -6.86 24.34 -5.90
N SER A 251 -6.78 23.25 -5.14
CA SER A 251 -5.82 23.14 -4.04
C SER A 251 -4.37 23.00 -4.52
N ILE A 252 -4.12 22.20 -5.57
CA ILE A 252 -2.78 22.10 -6.19
C ILE A 252 -2.37 23.46 -6.74
N LYS A 253 -3.22 24.09 -7.56
CA LYS A 253 -2.94 25.40 -8.15
C LYS A 253 -2.66 26.45 -7.09
N TYR A 254 -3.40 26.42 -5.97
CA TYR A 254 -3.14 27.33 -4.87
C TYR A 254 -1.83 27.02 -4.16
N LEU A 255 -1.54 25.75 -3.87
CA LEU A 255 -0.28 25.31 -3.25
C LEU A 255 0.94 25.73 -4.09
N ASP A 256 0.85 25.64 -5.43
CA ASP A 256 1.85 26.14 -6.37
C ASP A 256 2.23 27.60 -6.13
N THR A 257 1.26 28.45 -5.80
CA THR A 257 1.54 29.86 -5.49
C THR A 257 2.15 30.11 -4.11
N GLN A 258 2.22 29.09 -3.24
CA GLN A 258 2.69 29.21 -1.87
C GLN A 258 4.11 28.66 -1.65
N VAL A 259 4.55 27.79 -2.55
CA VAL A 259 5.86 27.12 -2.56
C VAL A 259 6.94 28.11 -2.98
N LYS A 260 8.10 28.04 -2.31
CA LYS A 260 9.24 28.91 -2.65
C LYS A 260 9.93 28.39 -3.91
N GLU A 261 10.45 29.33 -4.70
CA GLU A 261 11.26 29.05 -5.88
C GLU A 261 12.62 29.74 -5.72
N LYS A 262 13.68 29.07 -6.16
CA LYS A 262 15.03 29.63 -6.19
C LYS A 262 15.57 29.55 -7.61
N THR A 263 15.85 30.72 -8.20
CA THR A 263 16.50 30.80 -9.51
C THR A 263 17.98 31.12 -9.35
N TYR A 264 18.85 30.35 -10.01
CA TYR A 264 20.30 30.56 -10.03
C TYR A 264 20.89 30.20 -11.40
N LEU A 265 22.14 30.59 -11.65
CA LEU A 265 22.84 30.29 -12.90
C LEU A 265 23.47 28.89 -12.80
N GLY A 266 23.01 27.96 -13.63
CA GLY A 266 23.54 26.60 -13.72
C GLY A 266 24.93 26.54 -14.36
N ALA A 267 25.62 25.41 -14.19
CA ALA A 267 26.99 25.18 -14.69
C ALA A 267 27.11 25.33 -16.22
N ASN A 268 26.02 25.08 -16.95
CA ASN A 268 25.90 25.26 -18.40
C ASN A 268 25.59 26.72 -18.82
N GLY A 269 25.67 27.68 -17.90
CA GLY A 269 25.41 29.10 -18.14
C GLY A 269 23.93 29.45 -18.38
N LYS A 270 23.00 28.52 -18.11
CA LYS A 270 21.55 28.77 -18.20
C LYS A 270 20.95 28.94 -16.81
N PHE A 271 19.98 29.84 -16.67
CA PHE A 271 19.23 29.96 -15.42
C PHE A 271 18.39 28.70 -15.18
N VAL A 272 18.48 28.17 -13.96
CA VAL A 272 17.69 27.05 -13.45
C VAL A 272 16.83 27.56 -12.31
N THR A 273 15.54 27.23 -12.33
CA THR A 273 14.63 27.50 -11.22
C THR A 273 14.30 26.18 -10.55
N GLU A 274 14.66 26.06 -9.27
CA GLU A 274 14.31 24.92 -8.42
C GLU A 274 13.17 25.30 -7.49
N GLU A 275 12.16 24.43 -7.41
CA GLU A 275 11.06 24.57 -6.47
C GLU A 275 11.39 23.85 -5.15
N GLU A 276 10.89 24.39 -4.04
CA GLU A 276 11.10 23.83 -2.69
C GLU A 276 10.66 22.36 -2.55
N TYR A 277 9.67 21.94 -3.35
CA TYR A 277 9.17 20.57 -3.40
C TYR A 277 8.80 20.18 -4.84
N PRO A 278 9.12 18.96 -5.30
CA PRO A 278 8.74 18.51 -6.64
C PRO A 278 7.23 18.60 -6.89
N LYS A 279 6.83 19.05 -8.09
CA LYS A 279 5.41 19.22 -8.46
C LYS A 279 4.60 17.94 -8.28
N PHE A 280 5.14 16.82 -8.72
CA PHE A 280 4.44 15.54 -8.64
C PHE A 280 4.24 15.11 -7.19
N VAL A 281 5.22 15.31 -6.29
CA VAL A 281 5.06 15.01 -4.86
C VAL A 281 3.91 15.80 -4.24
N ARG A 282 3.82 17.09 -4.56
CA ARG A 282 2.74 17.97 -4.05
C ARG A 282 1.37 17.55 -4.54
N GLN A 283 1.27 17.22 -5.83
CA GLN A 283 0.06 16.68 -6.44
C GLN A 283 -0.34 15.34 -5.81
N GLU A 284 0.60 14.41 -5.71
CA GLU A 284 0.37 13.04 -5.27
C GLU A 284 -0.05 12.97 -3.80
N LEU A 285 0.49 13.84 -2.93
CA LEU A 285 0.01 13.98 -1.55
C LEU A 285 -1.48 14.36 -1.47
N ILE A 286 -1.89 15.34 -2.27
CA ILE A 286 -3.28 15.81 -2.30
C ILE A 286 -4.19 14.75 -2.92
N VAL A 287 -3.79 14.17 -4.05
CA VAL A 287 -4.54 13.12 -4.74
C VAL A 287 -4.73 11.91 -3.84
N ASN A 288 -3.69 11.45 -3.13
CA ASN A 288 -3.80 10.34 -2.18
C ASN A 288 -4.72 10.67 -1.01
N ALA A 289 -4.61 11.87 -0.45
CA ALA A 289 -5.47 12.30 0.64
C ALA A 289 -6.96 12.29 0.25
N VAL A 290 -7.28 12.72 -0.98
CA VAL A 290 -8.65 12.73 -1.52
C VAL A 290 -9.13 11.32 -1.89
N THR A 291 -8.31 10.57 -2.62
CA THR A 291 -8.64 9.22 -3.12
C THR A 291 -8.90 8.25 -1.98
N HIS A 292 -8.11 8.34 -0.91
CA HIS A 292 -8.20 7.41 0.22
C HIS A 292 -8.94 7.99 1.44
N ARG A 293 -9.56 9.18 1.33
CA ARG A 293 -10.34 9.76 2.44
C ARG A 293 -11.46 8.81 2.88
N ALA A 294 -11.62 8.64 4.19
CA ALA A 294 -12.83 8.05 4.78
C ALA A 294 -13.98 9.05 4.70
N TYR A 295 -14.78 8.98 3.63
CA TYR A 295 -15.89 9.92 3.42
C TYR A 295 -17.04 9.77 4.41
N SER A 296 -17.09 8.64 5.12
CA SER A 296 -17.92 8.37 6.30
C SER A 296 -17.69 9.37 7.45
N ILE A 297 -16.49 9.92 7.58
CA ILE A 297 -16.13 10.85 8.66
C ILE A 297 -16.59 12.26 8.28
N SER A 298 -17.66 12.72 8.93
CA SER A 298 -18.28 14.03 8.71
C SER A 298 -17.76 15.13 9.64
N GLY A 299 -16.95 14.80 10.65
CA GLY A 299 -16.48 15.76 11.67
C GLY A 299 -15.28 16.62 11.26
N THR A 300 -14.55 16.23 10.21
CA THR A 300 -13.29 16.91 9.84
C THR A 300 -13.00 16.87 8.33
N ASP A 301 -12.24 17.84 7.87
CA ASP A 301 -11.82 18.03 6.48
C ASP A 301 -10.41 17.47 6.23
N ILE A 302 -10.01 17.37 4.95
CA ILE A 302 -8.59 17.18 4.62
C ILE A 302 -7.89 18.51 4.91
N GLN A 303 -6.77 18.47 5.63
CA GLN A 303 -6.01 19.67 5.96
C GLN A 303 -4.63 19.62 5.32
N ILE A 304 -4.30 20.65 4.55
CA ILE A 304 -2.96 20.89 4.03
C ILE A 304 -2.36 22.00 4.90
N LYS A 305 -1.45 21.64 5.80
CA LYS A 305 -0.77 22.56 6.71
C LYS A 305 0.64 22.83 6.19
N MET A 306 0.93 24.08 5.88
CA MET A 306 2.25 24.52 5.42
C MET A 306 2.97 25.27 6.55
N PHE A 307 4.17 24.82 6.87
CA PHE A 307 5.10 25.44 7.81
C PHE A 307 6.36 25.89 7.08
N ASP A 308 7.24 26.63 7.76
CA ASP A 308 8.48 27.10 7.17
C ASP A 308 9.45 25.99 6.76
N ASN A 309 9.31 24.78 7.32
CA ASN A 309 10.21 23.65 7.09
C ASN A 309 9.55 22.39 6.50
N ARG A 310 8.22 22.38 6.34
CA ARG A 310 7.49 21.17 5.90
C ARG A 310 6.08 21.48 5.42
N ILE A 311 5.54 20.56 4.62
CA ILE A 311 4.11 20.45 4.33
C ILE A 311 3.58 19.19 5.01
N VAL A 312 2.43 19.32 5.67
CA VAL A 312 1.71 18.23 6.32
C VAL A 312 0.33 18.11 5.68
N VAL A 313 -0.03 16.92 5.19
CA VAL A 313 -1.37 16.61 4.70
C VAL A 313 -2.03 15.63 5.66
N GLU A 314 -3.11 16.07 6.31
CA GLU A 314 -3.93 15.25 7.20
C GLU A 314 -5.23 14.88 6.48
N SER A 315 -5.51 13.58 6.37
CA SER A 315 -6.74 13.05 5.77
C SER A 315 -7.54 12.21 6.76
N PRO A 316 -8.88 12.37 6.83
CA PRO A 316 -9.75 11.50 7.61
C PRO A 316 -9.64 10.02 7.24
N GLY A 317 -9.56 9.17 8.25
CA GLY A 317 -9.44 7.72 8.15
C GLY A 317 -8.01 7.23 8.37
N LYS A 318 -7.88 5.92 8.62
CA LYS A 318 -6.57 5.25 8.71
C LYS A 318 -6.07 4.84 7.33
N LEU A 319 -4.86 4.26 7.27
CA LEU A 319 -4.41 3.52 6.09
C LEU A 319 -5.45 2.44 5.74
N PRO A 320 -5.82 2.28 4.47
CA PRO A 320 -6.95 1.44 4.10
C PRO A 320 -6.53 -0.04 3.97
N GLY A 321 -7.37 -0.97 4.44
CA GLY A 321 -7.14 -2.41 4.32
C GLY A 321 -5.94 -2.89 5.18
N LEU A 322 -5.10 -3.74 4.60
CA LEU A 322 -3.86 -4.23 5.24
C LEU A 322 -2.66 -3.30 5.03
N VAL A 323 -2.86 -2.12 4.43
CA VAL A 323 -1.77 -1.18 4.19
C VAL A 323 -1.26 -0.63 5.51
N LYS A 324 0.04 -0.69 5.66
CA LYS A 324 0.82 -0.21 6.80
C LYS A 324 1.94 0.69 6.29
N THR A 325 2.54 1.45 7.19
CA THR A 325 3.61 2.38 6.83
C THR A 325 4.85 1.71 6.24
N ASP A 326 5.07 0.43 6.59
CA ASP A 326 6.18 -0.40 6.10
C ASP A 326 5.91 -1.03 4.73
N ASN A 327 4.65 -1.29 4.36
CA ASN A 327 4.29 -1.99 3.12
C ASN A 327 3.60 -1.12 2.06
N MET A 328 3.28 0.14 2.37
CA MET A 328 2.51 1.03 1.47
C MET A 328 3.16 1.33 0.13
N ARG A 329 4.47 1.10 -0.01
CA ARG A 329 5.18 1.22 -1.30
C ARG A 329 4.78 0.12 -2.29
N TYR A 330 4.34 -1.04 -1.80
CA TYR A 330 4.15 -2.25 -2.60
C TYR A 330 2.79 -2.93 -2.39
N THR A 331 2.00 -2.47 -1.41
CA THR A 331 0.66 -3.00 -1.12
C THR A 331 -0.40 -2.05 -1.63
N HIS A 332 -1.33 -2.56 -2.43
CA HIS A 332 -2.32 -1.77 -3.13
C HIS A 332 -3.70 -2.02 -2.56
N PHE A 333 -4.33 -0.98 -2.03
CA PHE A 333 -5.72 -1.05 -1.61
C PHE A 333 -6.38 0.32 -1.73
N SER A 334 -7.44 0.42 -2.53
CA SER A 334 -8.25 1.63 -2.60
C SER A 334 -9.50 1.51 -1.73
N ARG A 335 -9.68 2.50 -0.84
CA ARG A 335 -10.90 2.66 -0.04
C ARG A 335 -12.09 3.07 -0.92
N ASN A 336 -11.83 3.87 -1.95
CA ASN A 336 -12.85 4.44 -2.84
C ASN A 336 -12.53 4.06 -4.30
N PRO A 337 -12.88 2.82 -4.74
CA PRO A 337 -12.51 2.34 -6.07
C PRO A 337 -13.10 3.17 -7.22
N LYS A 338 -14.35 3.67 -7.13
CA LYS A 338 -14.93 4.53 -8.18
C LYS A 338 -14.23 5.88 -8.26
N ILE A 339 -13.88 6.47 -7.11
CA ILE A 339 -13.12 7.72 -7.08
C ILE A 339 -11.73 7.50 -7.70
N ALA A 340 -11.05 6.41 -7.36
CA ALA A 340 -9.74 6.09 -7.93
C ALA A 340 -9.80 5.85 -9.45
N GLU A 341 -10.79 5.09 -9.94
CA GLU A 341 -11.04 4.86 -11.37
C GLU A 341 -11.32 6.17 -12.11
N PHE A 342 -12.14 7.05 -11.53
CA PHE A 342 -12.40 8.38 -12.05
C PHE A 342 -11.10 9.19 -12.18
N LEU A 343 -10.30 9.27 -11.11
CA LEU A 343 -9.04 10.01 -11.12
C LEU A 343 -8.00 9.42 -12.07
N LYS A 344 -8.04 8.11 -12.31
CA LYS A 344 -7.24 7.45 -13.35
C LYS A 344 -7.60 7.95 -14.75
N ALA A 345 -8.89 8.06 -15.06
CA ALA A 345 -9.33 8.62 -16.35
C ALA A 345 -8.88 10.08 -16.56
N TYR A 346 -8.69 10.84 -15.47
CA TYR A 346 -8.14 12.20 -15.51
C TYR A 346 -6.61 12.28 -15.45
N ASN A 347 -5.90 11.15 -15.47
CA ASN A 347 -4.44 11.05 -15.37
C ASN A 347 -3.85 11.60 -14.05
N PHE A 348 -4.68 11.70 -12.98
CA PHE A 348 -4.16 11.99 -11.63
C PHE A 348 -3.57 10.75 -10.98
N VAL A 349 -4.03 9.56 -11.38
CA VAL A 349 -3.52 8.26 -10.93
C VAL A 349 -3.13 7.46 -12.18
N LYS A 350 -1.89 6.96 -12.26
CA LYS A 350 -1.45 6.12 -13.40
C LYS A 350 -1.71 4.64 -13.16
N GLU A 351 -1.04 4.08 -12.15
CA GLU A 351 -1.12 2.69 -11.75
C GLU A 351 -1.28 2.60 -10.23
N TYR A 352 -2.04 1.59 -9.77
CA TYR A 352 -2.31 1.42 -8.33
C TYR A 352 -0.99 1.18 -7.60
N GLY A 353 -0.58 2.18 -6.82
CA GLY A 353 0.57 2.17 -5.89
C GLY A 353 1.97 2.33 -6.46
N GLU A 354 2.12 2.84 -7.69
CA GLU A 354 3.37 3.48 -8.09
C GLU A 354 3.56 4.86 -7.42
N GLY A 355 2.46 5.51 -7.04
CA GLY A 355 2.46 6.91 -6.58
C GLY A 355 3.37 7.16 -5.38
N VAL A 356 3.26 6.34 -4.33
CA VAL A 356 4.10 6.47 -3.13
C VAL A 356 5.56 6.19 -3.42
N ASN A 357 5.85 5.14 -4.20
CA ASN A 357 7.23 4.81 -4.57
C ASN A 357 7.86 5.94 -5.38
N ARG A 358 7.12 6.48 -6.37
CA ARG A 358 7.57 7.60 -7.18
C ARG A 358 7.76 8.88 -6.36
N MET A 359 6.92 9.16 -5.36
CA MET A 359 7.17 10.28 -4.44
C MET A 359 8.50 10.12 -3.70
N CYS A 360 8.83 8.91 -3.24
CA CYS A 360 10.09 8.65 -2.56
C CYS A 360 11.27 8.88 -3.50
N ILE A 361 11.22 8.33 -4.71
CA ILE A 361 12.26 8.50 -5.75
C ILE A 361 12.45 9.98 -6.11
N GLU A 362 11.36 10.72 -6.33
CA GLU A 362 11.46 12.14 -6.71
C GLU A 362 12.01 13.01 -5.59
N LEU A 363 11.66 12.73 -4.32
CA LEU A 363 12.23 13.42 -3.16
C LEU A 363 13.72 13.09 -3.01
N GLU A 364 14.10 11.82 -3.13
CA GLU A 364 15.50 11.38 -3.05
C GLU A 364 16.36 12.01 -4.15
N THR A 365 15.83 12.11 -5.38
CA THR A 365 16.52 12.72 -6.52
C THR A 365 16.91 14.18 -6.26
N VAL A 366 16.08 14.93 -5.51
CA VAL A 366 16.35 16.32 -5.13
C VAL A 366 17.01 16.45 -3.74
N GLY A 367 17.46 15.34 -3.14
CA GLY A 367 18.14 15.29 -1.84
C GLY A 367 17.23 15.50 -0.63
N LEU A 368 15.91 15.52 -0.82
CA LEU A 368 14.94 15.67 0.25
C LEU A 368 14.65 14.34 0.94
N LYS A 369 14.18 14.44 2.18
CA LYS A 369 13.78 13.27 2.97
C LYS A 369 12.49 12.66 2.41
N GLU A 370 12.42 11.33 2.41
CA GLU A 370 11.20 10.59 2.08
C GLU A 370 10.00 11.01 2.96
N PRO A 371 8.75 10.83 2.48
CA PRO A 371 7.58 11.24 3.23
C PRO A 371 7.44 10.47 4.55
N GLU A 372 7.15 11.17 5.64
CA GLU A 372 6.84 10.54 6.92
C GLU A 372 5.33 10.37 7.07
N TYR A 373 4.91 9.13 7.34
CA TYR A 373 3.51 8.81 7.60
C TYR A 373 3.29 8.56 9.08
N TYR A 374 2.32 9.25 9.65
CA TYR A 374 1.83 9.02 11.01
C TYR A 374 0.34 8.72 10.96
N THR A 375 -0.09 7.68 11.66
CA THR A 375 -1.50 7.34 11.79
C THR A 375 -1.91 7.43 13.25
N ASN A 376 -3.02 8.10 13.51
CA ASN A 376 -3.70 8.05 14.80
C ASN A 376 -5.05 7.34 14.64
N ALA A 377 -5.88 7.33 15.70
CA ALA A 377 -7.13 6.58 15.71
C ALA A 377 -8.10 6.92 14.55
N PHE A 378 -8.07 8.14 14.00
CA PHE A 378 -9.05 8.59 12.99
C PHE A 378 -8.47 9.41 11.83
N MET A 379 -7.16 9.66 11.81
CA MET A 379 -6.49 10.47 10.79
C MET A 379 -5.20 9.81 10.33
N LEU A 380 -4.92 9.98 9.04
CA LEU A 380 -3.63 9.72 8.42
C LEU A 380 -2.95 11.05 8.13
N GLN A 381 -1.69 11.17 8.55
CA GLN A 381 -0.86 12.34 8.33
C GLN A 381 0.32 11.93 7.44
N ALA A 382 0.55 12.67 6.36
CA ALA A 382 1.73 12.55 5.51
C ALA A 382 2.52 13.86 5.57
N THR A 383 3.83 13.77 5.82
CA THR A 383 4.70 14.94 6.02
C THR A 383 5.88 14.90 5.06
N ILE A 384 6.13 16.00 4.35
CA ILE A 384 7.33 16.21 3.52
C ILE A 384 8.09 17.43 4.03
N TYR A 385 9.41 17.35 4.10
CA TYR A 385 10.29 18.43 4.60
C TYR A 385 11.04 19.09 3.43
N ASN A 386 11.33 20.39 3.55
CA ASN A 386 12.07 21.17 2.56
C ASN A 386 13.59 21.22 2.78
N GLY A 387 14.12 20.43 3.72
CA GLY A 387 15.53 20.47 4.11
C GLY A 387 16.18 19.08 4.18
N ASN A 388 17.44 19.01 3.75
CA ASN A 388 18.23 17.78 3.73
C ASN A 388 18.47 17.21 5.14
N LYS A 389 18.45 15.89 5.25
CA LYS A 389 19.45 15.22 6.09
C LYS A 389 20.80 15.42 5.40
N ASN A 390 21.58 16.40 5.84
CA ASN A 390 23.05 16.41 5.90
C ASN A 390 23.55 17.79 6.33
N SER A 391 23.31 18.16 7.59
CA SER A 391 24.13 19.14 8.29
C SER A 391 25.35 18.45 8.90
N SER A 392 26.11 17.73 8.07
CA SER A 392 27.45 17.24 8.37
C SER A 392 28.05 16.58 7.12
N GLY A 393 28.82 17.36 6.35
CA GLY A 393 29.82 16.83 5.42
C GLY A 393 29.57 17.05 3.92
N GLY A 394 30.17 18.13 3.39
CA GLY A 394 30.87 18.13 2.09
C GLY A 394 30.04 18.14 0.80
N ASN A 395 30.12 19.26 0.07
CA ASN A 395 29.75 19.37 -1.34
C ASN A 395 30.35 18.24 -2.18
N VAL A 396 29.51 17.55 -2.97
CA VAL A 396 29.93 16.94 -4.23
C VAL A 396 28.92 17.39 -5.28
N ALA A 397 29.39 18.22 -6.22
CA ALA A 397 28.66 18.54 -7.44
C ALA A 397 28.58 17.27 -8.30
N ILE A 398 27.39 16.95 -8.82
CA ILE A 398 27.21 15.92 -9.84
C ILE A 398 26.85 16.66 -11.13
N ASP A 399 27.81 16.68 -12.06
CA ASP A 399 27.59 17.06 -13.44
C ASP A 399 26.70 16.01 -14.12
N THR A 400 25.65 16.48 -14.77
CA THR A 400 24.77 15.67 -15.61
C THR A 400 25.39 15.50 -16.99
N GLU A 401 25.79 14.28 -17.35
CA GLU A 401 25.89 13.84 -18.74
C GLU A 401 25.06 12.57 -18.94
N ASP A 402 24.33 12.57 -20.06
CA ASP A 402 23.45 11.51 -20.54
C ASP A 402 24.09 10.11 -20.49
N VAL A 403 23.45 9.16 -19.81
CA VAL A 403 23.69 7.73 -20.02
C VAL A 403 22.36 6.97 -20.08
N ALA A 404 22.14 6.33 -21.20
CA ALA A 404 21.02 5.45 -21.48
C ALA A 404 20.90 4.32 -20.45
N ILE A 405 19.68 4.06 -19.98
CA ILE A 405 19.35 2.97 -19.06
C ILE A 405 19.30 1.66 -19.87
N ASP A 406 20.35 0.84 -19.74
CA ASP A 406 20.28 -0.58 -20.08
C ASP A 406 19.96 -1.36 -18.80
N THR A 407 18.88 -2.12 -18.84
CA THR A 407 18.31 -2.84 -17.71
C THR A 407 19.03 -4.19 -17.56
N LYS A 408 19.85 -4.33 -16.51
CA LYS A 408 20.23 -5.65 -15.99
C LYS A 408 19.96 -5.73 -14.50
N ASN A 409 18.97 -6.57 -14.20
CA ASN A 409 18.57 -7.03 -12.88
C ASN A 409 19.77 -7.43 -12.02
N VAL A 410 19.84 -6.86 -10.82
CA VAL A 410 20.52 -7.47 -9.68
C VAL A 410 19.43 -7.73 -8.64
N ALA A 411 19.18 -9.01 -8.40
CA ALA A 411 18.28 -9.47 -7.35
C ALA A 411 18.79 -8.99 -5.99
N ILE A 412 17.95 -8.28 -5.25
CA ILE A 412 18.12 -8.05 -3.83
C ILE A 412 17.07 -8.93 -3.16
N ASP A 413 17.54 -10.03 -2.57
CA ASP A 413 16.72 -10.93 -1.78
C ASP A 413 16.09 -10.18 -0.61
N THR A 414 14.80 -10.39 -0.47
CA THR A 414 13.93 -9.87 0.57
C THR A 414 13.78 -10.94 1.64
N GLU A 415 14.27 -10.69 2.84
CA GLU A 415 13.71 -11.31 4.04
C GLU A 415 13.63 -10.24 5.13
N ASP A 416 12.40 -9.90 5.55
CA ASP A 416 12.13 -9.58 6.94
C ASP A 416 10.63 -9.69 7.26
N VAL A 417 10.31 -10.72 8.05
CA VAL A 417 9.08 -10.83 8.84
C VAL A 417 9.48 -11.16 10.28
N ALA A 418 8.77 -10.51 11.22
CA ALA A 418 8.64 -10.76 12.66
C ALA A 418 9.49 -9.89 13.61
N ILE A 419 8.79 -8.96 14.25
CA ILE A 419 9.20 -8.17 15.42
C ILE A 419 9.34 -9.13 16.62
N GLY A 420 10.58 -9.30 17.08
CA GLY A 420 10.92 -9.99 18.33
C GLY A 420 12.11 -10.94 18.15
N ASN A 421 13.32 -10.46 18.48
CA ASN A 421 14.64 -11.09 18.32
C ASN A 421 15.36 -10.78 16.99
N GLN A 422 15.64 -9.51 16.69
CA GLN A 422 16.62 -9.12 15.67
C GLN A 422 17.91 -8.61 16.32
N LYS A 423 19.08 -9.01 15.76
CA LYS A 423 20.41 -8.52 16.13
C LYS A 423 20.46 -7.00 16.03
N VAL A 424 21.38 -6.37 16.77
CA VAL A 424 21.67 -4.93 16.69
C VAL A 424 21.54 -4.43 15.26
N THR A 425 20.68 -3.45 14.98
CA THR A 425 20.50 -3.02 13.59
C THR A 425 21.84 -2.59 12.98
N LEU A 426 22.03 -2.88 11.69
CA LEU A 426 23.24 -2.47 10.95
C LEU A 426 23.51 -0.96 11.09
N LYS A 427 22.45 -0.16 11.20
CA LYS A 427 22.51 1.28 11.48
C LYS A 427 23.13 1.59 12.85
N ASN A 428 22.72 0.91 13.91
CA ASN A 428 23.26 1.09 15.26
C ASN A 428 24.71 0.59 15.35
N LEU A 429 25.04 -0.51 14.69
CA LEU A 429 26.41 -1.01 14.61
C LEU A 429 27.34 0.01 13.91
N LYS A 430 26.90 0.58 12.78
CA LYS A 430 27.67 1.61 12.06
C LYS A 430 27.90 2.86 12.92
N LEU A 431 26.87 3.35 13.62
CA LEU A 431 27.00 4.47 14.56
C LEU A 431 28.06 4.19 15.64
N ARG A 432 28.00 3.02 16.27
CA ARG A 432 28.99 2.63 17.31
C ARG A 432 30.39 2.43 16.74
N LEU A 433 30.52 1.96 15.50
CA LEU A 433 31.83 1.85 14.82
C LEU A 433 32.42 3.22 14.48
N ASP A 434 31.58 4.21 14.18
CA ASP A 434 32.01 5.58 13.88
C ASP A 434 32.39 6.38 15.13
N GLU A 435 31.85 6.01 16.30
CA GLU A 435 32.29 6.50 17.60
C GLU A 435 33.69 5.97 18.00
N GLN A 436 34.14 4.88 17.39
CA GLN A 436 35.46 4.30 17.61
C GLN A 436 36.48 4.82 16.59
N ASN A 437 37.68 5.17 17.06
CA ASN A 437 38.81 5.55 16.19
C ASN A 437 39.46 4.32 15.51
N TYR A 438 38.66 3.52 14.81
CA TYR A 438 39.13 2.34 14.07
C TYR A 438 39.44 2.68 12.61
N LEU A 439 40.50 2.07 12.08
CA LEU A 439 40.82 2.07 10.65
C LEU A 439 39.65 1.50 9.84
N GLU A 440 39.39 2.03 8.65
CA GLU A 440 38.28 1.58 7.78
C GLU A 440 38.34 0.07 7.47
N ALA A 441 39.53 -0.49 7.26
CA ALA A 441 39.70 -1.94 7.09
C ALA A 441 39.23 -2.75 8.31
N THR A 442 39.34 -2.19 9.52
CA THR A 442 38.82 -2.82 10.74
C THR A 442 37.29 -2.74 10.79
N LYS A 443 36.69 -1.61 10.40
CA LYS A 443 35.23 -1.46 10.36
C LYS A 443 34.60 -2.44 9.36
N GLN A 444 35.20 -2.57 8.18
CA GLN A 444 34.76 -3.54 7.17
C GLN A 444 34.85 -4.98 7.67
N ASN A 445 35.95 -5.37 8.32
CA ASN A 445 36.08 -6.69 8.92
C ASN A 445 34.98 -6.98 9.97
N ILE A 446 34.57 -5.98 10.75
CA ILE A 446 33.50 -6.12 11.75
C ILE A 446 32.13 -6.24 11.08
N LEU A 447 31.88 -5.49 9.99
CA LEU A 447 30.66 -5.60 9.21
C LEU A 447 30.53 -6.98 8.54
N SER A 448 31.61 -7.50 7.96
CA SER A 448 31.61 -8.86 7.39
C SER A 448 31.29 -9.94 8.43
N ILE A 449 31.82 -9.80 9.66
CA ILE A 449 31.47 -10.69 10.77
C ILE A 449 29.98 -10.55 11.15
N TYR A 450 29.45 -9.33 11.14
CA TYR A 450 28.05 -9.08 11.47
C TYR A 450 27.10 -9.66 10.41
N ASP A 451 27.46 -9.61 9.13
CA ASP A 451 26.64 -10.14 8.04
C ASP A 451 26.59 -11.68 8.07
N GLU A 452 27.72 -12.34 8.35
CA GLU A 452 27.85 -13.80 8.39
C GLU A 452 27.28 -14.47 9.66
N ILE A 453 27.08 -13.71 10.75
CA ILE A 453 26.61 -14.25 12.03
C ILE A 453 25.11 -14.01 12.21
N GLU A 454 24.36 -15.09 12.45
CA GLU A 454 22.92 -15.03 12.71
C GLU A 454 22.59 -14.44 14.09
N THR A 455 21.37 -13.92 14.26
CA THR A 455 20.94 -13.10 15.42
C THR A 455 21.22 -13.70 16.80
N ASN A 456 21.17 -15.03 16.95
CA ASN A 456 21.42 -15.71 18.22
C ASN A 456 22.63 -16.66 18.17
N GLN A 457 23.42 -16.59 17.10
CA GLN A 457 24.58 -17.46 16.93
C GLN A 457 25.69 -17.04 17.89
N ILE A 458 26.18 -18.02 18.66
CA ILE A 458 27.27 -17.82 19.60
C ILE A 458 28.59 -17.96 18.87
N PHE A 459 29.39 -16.91 18.87
CA PHE A 459 30.68 -16.87 18.19
C PHE A 459 31.82 -16.53 19.15
N GLY A 460 33.04 -16.83 18.73
CA GLY A 460 34.26 -16.49 19.44
C GLY A 460 35.42 -16.39 18.46
N THR A 461 36.64 -16.51 18.98
CA THR A 461 37.86 -16.35 18.17
C THR A 461 37.95 -17.34 17.01
N LYS A 462 37.40 -18.56 17.16
CA LYS A 462 37.47 -19.59 16.11
C LYS A 462 36.60 -19.21 14.91
N GLU A 463 35.34 -18.87 15.16
CA GLU A 463 34.38 -18.50 14.11
C GLU A 463 34.83 -17.24 13.35
N ILE A 464 35.41 -16.26 14.06
CA ILE A 464 36.00 -15.08 13.42
C ILE A 464 37.23 -15.44 12.57
N SER A 465 38.05 -16.39 13.03
CA SER A 465 39.19 -16.91 12.27
C SER A 465 38.74 -17.51 10.95
N ASP A 466 37.64 -18.26 10.98
CA ASP A 466 37.09 -18.97 9.83
C ASP A 466 36.46 -17.98 8.82
N ILE A 467 35.71 -16.98 9.30
CA ILE A 467 35.05 -15.95 8.47
C ILE A 467 36.07 -15.02 7.78
N LEU A 468 37.07 -14.54 8.51
CA LEU A 468 38.05 -13.57 7.97
C LEU A 468 39.32 -14.22 7.42
N HIS A 469 39.45 -15.55 7.52
CA HIS A 469 40.67 -16.31 7.22
C HIS A 469 41.94 -15.76 7.92
N PHE A 470 41.78 -15.24 9.14
CA PHE A 470 42.87 -14.69 9.95
C PHE A 470 43.51 -15.76 10.85
N SER A 471 44.72 -15.48 11.34
CA SER A 471 45.31 -16.29 12.43
C SER A 471 44.52 -16.13 13.72
N SER A 472 44.57 -17.12 14.63
CA SER A 472 43.84 -17.06 15.90
C SER A 472 44.18 -15.80 16.73
N SER A 473 45.41 -15.31 16.64
CA SER A 473 45.84 -14.04 17.25
C SER A 473 45.22 -12.82 16.58
N GLY A 474 45.08 -12.84 15.24
CA GLY A 474 44.40 -11.80 14.47
C GLY A 474 42.90 -11.75 14.76
N ALA A 475 42.23 -12.90 14.74
CA ALA A 475 40.82 -13.03 15.06
C ALA A 475 40.51 -12.57 16.50
N ARG A 476 41.41 -12.85 17.46
CA ARG A 476 41.25 -12.37 18.85
C ARG A 476 41.33 -10.85 18.96
N ARG A 477 42.16 -10.20 18.15
CA ARG A 477 42.23 -8.72 18.10
C ARG A 477 40.94 -8.12 17.54
N VAL A 478 40.36 -8.71 16.50
CA VAL A 478 39.08 -8.25 15.95
C VAL A 478 37.94 -8.48 16.96
N LEU A 479 37.91 -9.65 17.62
CA LEU A 479 36.93 -9.94 18.66
C LEU A 479 36.95 -8.90 19.80
N ASN A 480 38.14 -8.51 20.28
CA ASN A 480 38.27 -7.49 21.31
C ASN A 480 37.70 -6.14 20.84
N LYS A 481 37.95 -5.74 19.59
CA LYS A 481 37.37 -4.51 19.03
C LYS A 481 35.86 -4.56 18.87
N ILE A 482 35.29 -5.73 18.56
CA ILE A 482 33.83 -5.89 18.54
C ILE A 482 33.26 -5.73 19.96
N ILE A 483 33.93 -6.29 20.98
CA ILE A 483 33.53 -6.14 22.38
C ILE A 483 33.54 -4.66 22.81
N ASP A 484 34.57 -3.91 22.40
CA ASP A 484 34.72 -2.48 22.71
C ASP A 484 33.58 -1.61 22.15
N THR A 485 32.92 -2.03 21.05
CA THR A 485 31.74 -1.30 20.51
C THR A 485 30.50 -1.40 21.40
N GLY A 486 30.48 -2.35 22.35
CA GLY A 486 29.35 -2.58 23.26
C GLY A 486 28.12 -3.21 22.62
N VAL A 487 28.24 -3.77 21.41
CA VAL A 487 27.12 -4.38 20.66
C VAL A 487 27.02 -5.92 20.84
N VAL A 488 27.87 -6.50 21.69
CA VAL A 488 27.91 -7.93 21.98
C VAL A 488 27.91 -8.20 23.48
N THR A 489 27.41 -9.36 23.89
CA THR A 489 27.40 -9.80 25.29
C THR A 489 27.97 -11.20 25.47
N SER A 490 28.60 -11.46 26.61
CA SER A 490 29.21 -12.75 26.92
C SER A 490 28.16 -13.79 27.31
N VAL A 491 28.25 -15.01 26.75
CA VAL A 491 27.31 -16.09 27.07
C VAL A 491 27.88 -16.98 28.18
N LYS A 492 27.26 -16.96 29.37
CA LYS A 492 27.66 -17.82 30.51
C LYS A 492 27.30 -19.30 30.22
N GLY A 493 28.20 -20.23 30.58
CA GLY A 493 27.96 -21.68 30.49
C GLY A 493 28.35 -22.36 29.18
N LYS A 494 28.90 -21.64 28.19
CA LYS A 494 29.32 -22.19 26.88
C LYS A 494 30.84 -22.14 26.61
N GLY A 495 31.64 -21.90 27.65
CA GLY A 495 33.10 -21.75 27.59
C GLY A 495 33.57 -20.29 27.66
N LYS A 496 34.82 -20.06 28.10
CA LYS A 496 35.40 -18.70 28.20
C LYS A 496 35.57 -18.11 26.79
N GLY A 497 35.16 -16.85 26.58
CA GLY A 497 35.36 -16.11 25.33
C GLY A 497 34.30 -16.34 24.24
N ARG A 498 33.06 -16.67 24.63
CA ARG A 498 31.90 -16.84 23.74
C ARG A 498 30.94 -15.65 23.86
N TYR A 499 30.52 -15.11 22.71
CA TYR A 499 29.72 -13.89 22.60
C TYR A 499 28.54 -14.09 21.64
N ARG A 500 27.51 -13.25 21.79
CA ARG A 500 26.45 -13.05 20.79
C ARG A 500 26.22 -11.56 20.60
N PHE A 501 25.66 -11.16 19.47
CA PHE A 501 25.17 -9.80 19.28
C PHE A 501 23.99 -9.51 20.23
N LEU A 502 23.94 -8.28 20.72
CA LEU A 502 22.82 -7.77 21.51
C LEU A 502 21.63 -7.50 20.59
N ASN A 503 20.42 -7.69 21.12
CA ASN A 503 19.20 -7.21 20.45
C ASN A 503 19.07 -5.70 20.64
N ASN A 504 18.31 -5.01 19.77
CA ASN A 504 18.12 -3.56 19.90
C ASN A 504 17.54 -3.12 21.26
N GLU A 505 16.79 -3.98 21.94
CA GLU A 505 16.24 -3.73 23.28
C GLU A 505 17.29 -3.85 24.41
N GLU A 506 18.43 -4.50 24.15
CA GLU A 506 19.49 -4.74 25.14
C GLU A 506 20.63 -3.70 25.05
N ILE A 507 20.58 -2.82 24.04
CA ILE A 507 21.56 -1.75 23.83
C ILE A 507 21.12 -0.53 24.65
N LYS A 508 21.90 -0.20 25.69
CA LYS A 508 21.73 1.01 26.49
C LYS A 508 22.31 2.24 25.81
#